data_AF-A0A9D8WEH8-F1
#
_entry.id   AF-A0A9D8WEH8-F1
#
_cell.length_a   1.000
_cell.length_b   1.000
_cell.length_c   1.000
_cell.angle_alpha   90.00
_cell.angle_beta   90.00
_cell.angle_gamma   90.00
#
_symmetry.space_group_name_H-M   'P 1'
#
loop_
_entity.id
_entity.type
_entity.pdbx_description
1 polymer ?
#
loop_
_entity_poly.entity_id
_entity_poly.type
_entity_poly.pdbx_seq_one_letter_code
_entity_poly.pdbx_strand_id
1 'polypeptide(L)'
;MSLSDLANIGGFVSSLAVLISLVYLALQIRQSAKNQKAAIHNERNGHLLEMLATTYSDKQIMDVCMRGLNADTTLSPVERNQFVHVQICMFNFYQEYFLMFKDGMVDKARYAHTMNT
;
A
#
# COMPACT_ATOMS: atom_id res chain seq x y z
N MET A 1 8.02 -36.61 -46.70
CA MET A 1 7.48 -36.25 -45.37
C MET A 1 6.10 -36.87 -45.26
N SER A 2 5.91 -37.75 -44.29
CA SER A 2 4.60 -38.36 -44.01
C SER A 2 3.74 -37.43 -43.15
N LEU A 3 2.43 -37.64 -43.15
CA LEU A 3 1.50 -36.91 -42.26
C LEU A 3 1.89 -37.06 -40.77
N SER A 4 2.50 -38.18 -40.42
CA SER A 4 3.03 -38.45 -39.08
C SER A 4 4.23 -37.56 -38.73
N ASP A 5 5.12 -37.27 -39.68
CA ASP A 5 6.27 -36.38 -39.44
C ASP A 5 5.81 -34.95 -39.17
N LEU A 6 4.79 -34.49 -39.92
CA LEU A 6 4.22 -33.15 -39.74
C LEU A 6 3.48 -33.04 -38.39
N ALA A 7 2.75 -34.09 -37.98
CA ALA A 7 2.09 -34.15 -36.68
C ALA A 7 3.10 -34.14 -35.52
N ASN A 8 4.22 -34.88 -35.65
CA ASN A 8 5.29 -34.90 -34.65
C ASN A 8 5.97 -33.53 -34.50
N ILE A 9 6.25 -32.84 -35.61
CA ILE A 9 6.79 -31.47 -35.59
C ILE A 9 5.78 -30.50 -34.95
N GLY A 10 4.50 -30.61 -35.31
CA GLY A 10 3.43 -29.80 -34.71
C GLY A 10 3.34 -29.99 -33.19
N GLY A 11 3.34 -31.23 -32.72
CA GLY A 11 3.30 -31.54 -31.28
C GLY A 11 4.54 -31.03 -30.52
N PHE A 12 5.72 -31.11 -31.13
CA PHE A 12 6.95 -30.56 -30.55
C PHE A 12 6.87 -29.02 -30.42
N VAL A 13 6.46 -28.34 -31.49
CA VAL A 13 6.32 -26.88 -31.51
C VAL A 13 5.27 -26.41 -30.49
N SER A 14 4.13 -27.11 -30.40
CA SER A 14 3.09 -26.80 -29.41
C SER A 14 3.60 -26.96 -27.97
N SER A 15 4.33 -28.03 -27.68
CA SER A 15 4.89 -28.26 -26.34
C SER A 15 5.95 -27.21 -25.98
N LEU A 16 6.78 -26.84 -26.94
CA LEU A 16 7.76 -25.76 -26.77
C LEU A 16 7.08 -24.42 -26.54
N ALA A 17 6.00 -24.11 -27.26
CA ALA A 17 5.22 -22.90 -27.07
C ALA A 17 4.63 -22.82 -25.65
N VAL A 18 4.05 -23.92 -25.14
CA VAL A 18 3.53 -23.99 -23.76
C VAL A 18 4.65 -23.74 -22.74
N LEU A 19 5.83 -24.35 -22.93
CA LEU A 19 6.97 -24.15 -22.04
C LEU A 19 7.42 -22.68 -22.02
N ILE A 20 7.50 -22.04 -23.18
CA ILE A 20 7.81 -20.61 -23.30
C ILE A 20 6.75 -19.76 -22.58
N SER A 21 5.46 -20.07 -22.77
CA SER A 21 4.36 -19.36 -22.10
C SER A 21 4.44 -19.49 -20.57
N LEU A 22 4.78 -20.67 -20.04
CA LEU A 22 4.95 -20.86 -18.59
C LEU A 22 6.14 -20.08 -18.04
N VAL A 23 7.26 -20.06 -18.75
CA VAL A 23 8.43 -19.25 -18.36
C VAL A 23 8.07 -17.77 -18.35
N TYR A 24 7.40 -17.30 -19.40
CA TYR A 24 6.92 -15.92 -19.48
C TYR A 24 5.97 -15.59 -18.33
N LEU A 25 4.99 -16.44 -18.05
CA LEU A 25 4.03 -16.24 -16.95
C LEU A 25 4.73 -16.19 -15.58
N ALA A 26 5.71 -17.08 -15.34
CA ALA A 26 6.48 -17.06 -14.10
C ALA A 26 7.27 -15.75 -13.92
N LEU A 27 7.87 -15.24 -14.99
CA LEU A 27 8.54 -13.94 -14.99
C LEU A 27 7.54 -12.79 -14.80
N GLN A 28 6.38 -12.85 -15.46
CA GLN A 28 5.32 -11.87 -15.37
C GLN A 28 4.76 -11.76 -13.95
N ILE A 29 4.51 -12.87 -13.27
CA ILE A 29 4.04 -12.89 -11.87
C ILE A 29 5.07 -12.27 -10.94
N ARG A 30 6.36 -12.60 -11.11
CA ARG A 30 7.45 -12.00 -10.32
C ARG A 30 7.55 -10.49 -10.52
N GLN A 31 7.40 -10.03 -11.75
CA GLN A 31 7.41 -8.60 -12.05
C GLN A 31 6.16 -7.90 -11.50
N SER A 32 5.00 -8.51 -11.63
CA SER A 32 3.73 -8.01 -11.08
C SER A 32 3.81 -7.82 -9.57
N ALA A 33 4.35 -8.81 -8.85
CA ALA A 33 4.54 -8.73 -7.40
C ALA A 33 5.46 -7.56 -6.99
N LYS A 34 6.52 -7.27 -7.77
CA LYS A 34 7.38 -6.11 -7.54
C LYS A 34 6.66 -4.79 -7.80
N ASN A 35 5.92 -4.71 -8.90
CA ASN A 35 5.16 -3.51 -9.28
C ASN A 35 4.05 -3.22 -8.26
N GLN A 36 3.36 -4.25 -7.77
CA GLN A 36 2.32 -4.12 -6.75
C GLN A 36 2.88 -3.55 -5.44
N LYS A 37 4.06 -4.01 -5.00
CA LYS A 37 4.75 -3.41 -3.84
C LYS A 37 5.07 -1.93 -4.07
N ALA A 38 5.57 -1.57 -5.26
CA ALA A 38 5.85 -0.17 -5.59
C ALA A 38 4.57 0.71 -5.62
N ALA A 39 3.46 0.18 -6.14
CA ALA A 39 2.17 0.87 -6.16
C ALA A 39 1.66 1.15 -4.74
N ILE A 40 1.68 0.13 -3.86
CA ILE A 40 1.31 0.27 -2.44
C ILE A 40 2.16 1.35 -1.77
N HIS A 41 3.45 1.42 -2.07
CA HIS A 41 4.31 2.47 -1.52
C HIS A 41 3.93 3.87 -2.00
N ASN A 42 3.60 4.03 -3.28
CA ASN A 42 3.25 5.33 -3.83
C ASN A 42 1.89 5.82 -3.30
N GLU A 43 0.90 4.93 -3.25
CA GLU A 43 -0.42 5.20 -2.68
C GLU A 43 -0.32 5.58 -1.20
N ARG A 44 0.44 4.81 -0.42
CA ARG A 44 0.70 5.12 1.00
C ARG A 44 1.31 6.50 1.17
N ASN A 45 2.33 6.83 0.37
CA ASN A 45 2.98 8.13 0.47
C ASN A 45 2.02 9.27 0.10
N GLY A 46 1.13 9.03 -0.87
CA GLY A 46 0.04 9.94 -1.23
C GLY A 46 -0.91 10.21 -0.06
N HIS A 47 -1.48 9.16 0.54
CA HIS A 47 -2.40 9.31 1.68
C HIS A 47 -1.75 10.00 2.89
N LEU A 48 -0.48 9.69 3.17
CA LEU A 48 0.25 10.31 4.27
C LEU A 48 0.49 11.80 4.00
N LEU A 49 0.94 12.14 2.79
CA LEU A 49 1.13 13.54 2.39
C LEU A 49 -0.18 14.33 2.37
N GLU A 50 -1.28 13.72 1.92
CA GLU A 50 -2.60 14.35 1.94
C GLU A 50 -3.07 14.63 3.37
N MET A 51 -2.99 13.63 4.26
CA MET A 51 -3.33 13.79 5.68
C MET A 51 -2.48 14.88 6.35
N LEU A 52 -1.17 14.89 6.10
CA LEU A 52 -0.27 15.92 6.62
C LEU A 52 -0.59 17.29 6.02
N ALA A 53 -0.84 17.38 4.72
CA ALA A 53 -1.18 18.63 4.06
C ALA A 53 -2.47 19.22 4.64
N THR A 54 -3.53 18.43 4.81
CA THR A 54 -4.79 18.91 5.40
C THR A 54 -4.62 19.33 6.85
N THR A 55 -3.89 18.55 7.65
CA THR A 55 -3.78 18.82 9.10
C THR A 55 -2.82 19.97 9.42
N TYR A 56 -1.67 20.04 8.74
CA TYR A 56 -0.61 21.00 9.03
C TYR A 56 -0.73 22.31 8.25
N SER A 57 -1.43 22.33 7.11
CA SER A 57 -1.62 23.57 6.34
C SER A 57 -2.77 24.42 6.89
N ASP A 58 -3.69 23.83 7.63
CA ASP A 58 -4.79 24.54 8.27
C ASP A 58 -4.44 24.92 9.71
N LYS A 59 -4.21 26.22 9.93
CA LYS A 59 -3.89 26.77 11.25
C LYS A 59 -4.96 26.47 12.29
N GLN A 60 -6.24 26.45 11.92
CA GLN A 60 -7.33 26.16 12.85
C GLN A 60 -7.29 24.69 13.28
N ILE A 61 -7.11 23.77 12.34
CA ILE A 61 -7.03 22.33 12.66
C ILE A 61 -5.81 22.07 13.55
N MET A 62 -4.67 22.68 13.24
CA MET A 62 -3.46 22.53 14.04
C MET A 62 -3.63 23.11 15.45
N ASP A 63 -4.27 24.28 15.61
CA ASP A 63 -4.57 24.86 16.92
C ASP A 63 -5.43 23.94 17.77
N VAL A 64 -6.52 23.44 17.19
CA VAL A 64 -7.42 22.48 17.84
C VAL A 64 -6.69 21.20 18.23
N CYS A 65 -5.80 20.68 17.38
CA CYS A 65 -4.99 19.51 17.71
C CYS A 65 -4.03 19.76 18.86
N MET A 66 -3.33 20.91 18.88
CA MET A 66 -2.42 21.25 19.97
C MET A 66 -3.16 21.45 21.29
N ARG A 67 -4.33 22.09 21.28
CA ARG A 67 -5.18 22.26 22.47
C ARG A 67 -5.75 20.93 22.95
N GLY A 68 -6.17 20.07 22.03
CA GLY A 68 -6.64 18.71 22.32
C GLY A 68 -5.56 17.85 22.98
N LEU A 69 -4.33 17.89 22.47
CA LEU A 69 -3.17 17.21 23.05
C LEU A 69 -2.82 17.70 24.47
N ASN A 70 -3.06 18.99 24.74
CA ASN A 70 -2.88 19.58 26.08
C ASN A 70 -4.10 19.40 27.00
N ALA A 71 -5.09 18.60 26.59
CA ALA A 71 -6.33 18.36 27.34
C ALA A 71 -7.10 19.64 27.70
N ASP A 72 -7.11 20.64 26.81
CA ASP A 72 -7.83 21.89 27.01
C ASP A 72 -9.34 21.65 27.16
N THR A 73 -9.87 21.96 28.35
CA THR A 73 -11.29 21.79 28.67
C THR A 73 -12.19 22.83 28.02
N THR A 74 -11.63 23.88 27.43
CA THR A 74 -12.36 24.98 26.79
C THR A 74 -12.72 24.71 25.32
N LEU A 75 -12.28 23.57 24.76
CA LEU A 75 -12.65 23.15 23.41
C LEU A 75 -14.17 23.03 23.27
N SER A 76 -14.70 23.72 22.27
CA SER A 76 -16.10 23.60 21.87
C SER A 76 -16.42 22.16 21.41
N PRO A 77 -17.70 21.77 21.38
CA PRO A 77 -18.09 20.44 20.88
C PRO A 77 -17.61 20.16 19.46
N VAL A 78 -17.55 21.17 18.59
CA VAL A 78 -17.09 21.04 17.21
C VAL A 78 -15.58 20.81 17.17
N GLU A 79 -14.80 21.62 17.88
CA GLU A 79 -13.34 21.47 17.95
C GLU A 79 -12.96 20.11 18.58
N ARG A 80 -13.69 19.66 19.60
CA ARG A 80 -13.49 18.34 20.20
C ARG A 80 -13.71 17.22 19.18
N ASN A 81 -14.77 17.32 18.36
CA ASN A 81 -15.04 16.34 17.32
C ASN A 81 -13.94 16.36 16.23
N GLN A 82 -13.52 17.56 15.80
CA GLN A 82 -12.37 17.71 14.89
C GLN A 82 -11.12 17.03 15.43
N PHE A 83 -10.77 17.28 16.70
CA PHE A 83 -9.64 16.64 17.35
C PHE A 83 -9.77 15.10 17.34
N VAL A 84 -10.91 14.58 17.80
CA VAL A 84 -11.17 13.13 17.81
C VAL A 84 -11.06 12.52 16.42
N HIS A 85 -11.57 13.21 15.38
CA HIS A 85 -11.49 12.73 14.02
C HIS A 85 -10.05 12.66 13.50
N VAL A 86 -9.23 13.69 13.78
CA VAL A 86 -7.79 13.65 13.46
C VAL A 86 -7.10 12.46 14.15
N GLN A 87 -7.44 12.19 15.41
CA GLN A 87 -6.91 11.01 16.11
C GLN A 87 -7.36 9.70 15.43
N ILE A 88 -8.64 9.57 15.07
CA ILE A 88 -9.16 8.39 14.36
C ILE A 88 -8.43 8.18 13.04
N CYS A 89 -8.18 9.25 12.26
CA CYS A 89 -7.43 9.16 11.01
C CYS A 89 -6.00 8.64 11.24
N MET A 90 -5.31 9.13 12.26
CA MET A 90 -3.99 8.62 12.66
C MET A 90 -4.03 7.14 13.07
N PHE A 91 -5.03 6.74 13.87
CA PHE A 91 -5.21 5.34 14.26
C PHE A 91 -5.46 4.43 13.06
N ASN A 92 -6.34 4.84 12.14
CA ASN A 92 -6.62 4.10 10.91
C ASN A 92 -5.37 3.97 10.04
N PHE A 93 -4.55 5.02 9.95
CA PHE A 93 -3.27 4.98 9.24
C PHE A 93 -2.33 3.90 9.82
N TYR A 94 -2.17 3.87 11.15
CA TYR A 94 -1.34 2.86 11.80
C TYR A 94 -1.93 1.44 11.68
N GLN A 95 -3.25 1.30 11.80
CA GLN A 95 -3.95 0.02 11.64
C GLN A 95 -3.74 -0.54 10.24
N GLU A 96 -3.91 0.27 9.19
CA GLU A 96 -3.71 -0.15 7.82
C GLU A 96 -2.26 -0.60 7.61
N TYR A 97 -1.30 0.13 8.17
CA TYR A 97 0.11 -0.23 8.06
C TYR A 97 0.46 -1.54 8.76
N PHE A 98 -0.18 -1.82 9.90
CA PHE A 98 -0.08 -3.11 10.57
C PHE A 98 -0.65 -4.25 9.73
N LEU A 99 -1.81 -4.05 9.09
CA LEU A 99 -2.42 -5.06 8.21
C LEU A 99 -1.53 -5.35 6.99
N MET A 100 -0.99 -4.31 6.35
CA MET A 100 -0.05 -4.47 5.23
C MET A 100 1.24 -5.21 5.62
N PHE A 101 1.75 -5.01 6.85
CA PHE A 101 2.88 -5.78 7.37
C PHE A 101 2.51 -7.25 7.56
N LYS A 102 1.34 -7.53 8.14
CA LYS A 102 0.83 -8.89 8.33
C LYS A 102 0.65 -9.64 7.00
N ASP A 103 0.24 -8.92 5.95
CA ASP A 103 0.04 -9.47 4.60
C ASP A 103 1.36 -9.60 3.80
N GLY A 104 2.52 -9.27 4.41
CA GLY A 104 3.83 -9.40 3.78
C GLY A 104 4.12 -8.38 2.67
N MET A 105 3.30 -7.33 2.59
CA MET A 105 3.48 -6.25 1.63
C MET A 105 4.58 -5.27 2.05
N VAL A 106 4.84 -5.17 3.36
CA VAL A 106 5.85 -4.31 3.96
C VAL A 106 6.90 -5.15 4.69
N ASP A 107 8.19 -4.83 4.49
CA ASP A 107 9.27 -5.50 5.21
C ASP A 107 9.38 -5.02 6.66
N LYS A 108 10.03 -5.81 7.52
CA LYS A 108 10.15 -5.52 8.96
C LYS A 108 10.87 -4.19 9.24
N ALA A 109 11.89 -3.84 8.46
CA ALA A 109 12.65 -2.61 8.68
C ALA A 109 11.81 -1.37 8.39
N ARG A 110 11.04 -1.39 7.30
CA ARG A 110 10.07 -0.36 6.93
C ARG A 110 8.91 -0.30 7.89
N TYR A 111 8.44 -1.44 8.39
CA TYR A 111 7.41 -1.47 9.41
C TYR A 111 7.88 -0.73 10.68
N ALA A 112 9.06 -1.10 11.17
CA ALA A 112 9.67 -0.49 12.35
C ALA A 112 9.93 1.02 12.19
N HIS A 113 10.33 1.47 10.99
CA HIS A 113 10.58 2.90 10.76
C HIS A 113 9.31 3.74 10.93
N THR A 114 8.18 3.33 10.33
CA THR A 114 6.93 4.09 10.39
C THR A 114 6.23 4.04 11.74
N MET A 115 6.46 2.99 12.55
CA MET A 115 5.92 2.92 13.92
C MET A 115 6.72 3.76 14.93
N ASN A 116 7.97 4.11 14.61
CA ASN A 116 8.86 4.85 15.52
C ASN A 116 8.91 6.37 15.22
N THR A 117 8.22 6.82 14.17
CA THR A 117 8.03 8.24 13.81
C THR A 117 6.66 8.71 14.26
#